data_AF-A0A645IAW5-F1
#
_entry.id   AF-A0A645IAW5-F1
#
_cell.length_a   1.000
_cell.length_b   1.000
_cell.length_c   1.000
_cell.angle_alpha   90.00
_cell.angle_beta   90.00
_cell.angle_gamma   90.00
#
_symmetry.space_group_name_H-M   'P 1'
#
loop_
_entity.id
_entity.type
_entity.pdbx_description
1 polymer ?
#
loop_
_entity_poly.entity_id
_entity_poly.type
_entity_poly.pdbx_seq_one_letter_code
_entity_poly.pdbx_strand_id
1 'polypeptide(L)'
;MRECRLVICATASPHFVLTTKEFADDGVRRLMIDLAVPRDIDPAFIKRPSATLVDMDGLGHEALPADFMREIKKSVAEHTRRFHEWRQIHECMPYIEDVCSFAERELAHELGCADAEEYSRVKAATRSMMNKLLFSLKERVDIDMAKECYCALAKAAQR
;
A
#
# COMPACT_ATOMS: atom_id res chain seq x y z
N MET A 1 -21.10 -37.33 -4.83
CA MET A 1 -21.78 -36.14 -5.40
C MET A 1 -23.13 -36.42 -6.07
N ARG A 2 -23.50 -37.66 -6.43
CA ARG A 2 -24.81 -37.94 -7.08
C ARG A 2 -26.03 -37.51 -6.24
N GLU A 3 -25.89 -37.45 -4.92
CA GLU A 3 -26.93 -36.96 -3.99
C GLU A 3 -26.78 -35.48 -3.58
N CYS A 4 -25.70 -34.81 -4.00
CA CYS A 4 -25.43 -33.44 -3.59
C CYS A 4 -26.25 -32.46 -4.43
N ARG A 5 -27.07 -31.65 -3.76
CA ARG A 5 -27.88 -30.58 -4.39
C ARG A 5 -27.21 -29.21 -4.31
N LEU A 6 -26.21 -29.05 -3.44
CA LEU A 6 -25.40 -27.86 -3.27
C LEU A 6 -23.93 -28.25 -3.38
N VAL A 7 -23.19 -27.52 -4.19
CA VAL A 7 -21.74 -27.63 -4.34
C VAL A 7 -21.16 -26.24 -4.06
N ILE A 8 -20.19 -26.15 -3.17
CA ILE A 8 -19.46 -24.91 -2.89
C ILE A 8 -17.99 -25.18 -3.19
N CYS A 9 -17.43 -24.43 -4.13
CA CYS A 9 -16.04 -24.48 -4.50
C CYS A 9 -15.34 -23.20 -4.03
N ALA A 10 -14.18 -23.36 -3.40
CA ALA A 10 -13.40 -22.29 -2.79
C ALA A 10 -11.93 -22.72 -2.62
N THR A 11 -11.39 -23.45 -3.60
CA THR A 11 -10.02 -23.93 -3.56
C THR A 11 -9.05 -22.87 -4.06
N ALA A 12 -7.75 -23.12 -3.87
CA ALA A 12 -6.66 -22.30 -4.43
C ALA A 12 -6.11 -22.87 -5.76
N SER A 13 -6.86 -23.78 -6.41
CA SER A 13 -6.42 -24.41 -7.65
C SER A 13 -6.25 -23.37 -8.78
N PRO A 14 -5.19 -23.46 -9.60
CA PRO A 14 -5.07 -22.66 -10.82
C PRO A 14 -5.87 -23.25 -11.99
N HIS A 15 -6.56 -24.38 -11.79
CA HIS A 15 -7.31 -25.12 -12.80
C HIS A 15 -8.73 -25.42 -12.33
N PHE A 16 -9.65 -25.69 -13.26
CA PHE A 16 -10.98 -26.18 -12.90
C PHE A 16 -10.88 -27.49 -12.11
N VAL A 17 -11.44 -27.48 -10.91
CA VAL A 17 -11.59 -28.64 -10.02
C VAL A 17 -12.82 -29.46 -10.43
N LEU A 18 -13.86 -28.79 -10.94
CA LEU A 18 -15.05 -29.44 -11.47
C LEU A 18 -15.18 -29.15 -12.96
N THR A 19 -15.03 -30.19 -13.76
CA THR A 19 -15.21 -30.11 -15.22
C THR A 19 -16.49 -30.79 -15.66
N THR A 20 -17.11 -30.27 -16.73
CA THR A 20 -18.28 -30.91 -17.33
C THR A 20 -17.98 -32.30 -17.92
N LYS A 21 -16.71 -32.58 -18.24
CA LYS A 21 -16.29 -33.89 -18.75
C LYS A 21 -16.30 -34.97 -17.66
N GLU A 22 -15.80 -34.64 -16.48
CA GLU A 22 -15.68 -35.59 -15.36
C GLU A 22 -16.98 -35.70 -14.56
N PHE A 23 -17.79 -34.65 -14.58
CA PHE A 23 -19.09 -34.63 -13.91
C PHE A 23 -20.21 -34.69 -14.94
N ALA A 24 -20.72 -35.89 -15.22
CA ALA A 24 -21.84 -36.07 -16.15
C ALA A 24 -23.15 -35.46 -15.62
N ASP A 25 -24.05 -35.09 -16.53
CA ASP A 25 -25.39 -34.65 -16.17
C ASP A 25 -26.26 -35.87 -15.85
N ASP A 26 -26.64 -36.01 -14.58
CA ASP A 26 -27.52 -37.06 -14.07
C ASP A 26 -28.97 -36.57 -13.88
N GLY A 27 -29.29 -35.37 -14.36
CA GLY A 27 -30.62 -34.75 -14.24
C GLY A 27 -30.94 -34.20 -12.84
N VAL A 28 -30.07 -34.39 -11.85
CA VAL A 28 -30.27 -33.85 -10.50
C VAL A 28 -29.99 -32.36 -10.51
N ARG A 29 -30.99 -31.56 -10.11
CA ARG A 29 -30.83 -30.11 -10.00
C ARG A 29 -29.85 -29.72 -8.90
N ARG A 30 -28.82 -28.95 -9.24
CA ARG A 30 -27.74 -28.50 -8.35
C ARG A 30 -27.59 -26.98 -8.37
N LEU A 31 -27.45 -26.41 -7.19
CA LEU A 31 -26.87 -25.09 -6.99
C LEU A 31 -25.36 -25.25 -6.81
N MET A 32 -24.58 -24.54 -7.61
CA MET A 32 -23.13 -24.57 -7.62
C MET A 32 -22.64 -23.15 -7.31
N ILE A 33 -21.94 -22.97 -6.20
CA ILE A 33 -21.39 -21.70 -5.76
C ILE A 33 -19.87 -21.75 -5.96
N ASP A 34 -19.34 -20.90 -6.83
CA ASP A 34 -17.92 -20.81 -7.15
C ASP A 34 -17.32 -19.54 -6.53
N LEU A 35 -16.67 -19.71 -5.38
CA LEU A 35 -16.01 -18.64 -4.63
C LEU A 35 -14.52 -18.51 -4.99
N ALA A 36 -13.99 -19.37 -5.86
CA ALA A 36 -12.56 -19.39 -6.17
C ALA A 36 -12.19 -18.34 -7.24
N VAL A 37 -10.99 -17.77 -7.11
CA VAL A 37 -10.38 -16.86 -8.10
C VAL A 37 -8.89 -17.20 -8.22
N PRO A 38 -8.41 -17.81 -9.33
CA PRO A 38 -9.15 -18.26 -10.51
C PRO A 38 -10.24 -19.30 -10.20
N ARG A 39 -11.28 -19.37 -11.05
CA ARG A 39 -12.49 -20.14 -10.80
C ARG A 39 -12.26 -21.66 -10.76
N ASP A 40 -12.99 -22.35 -9.89
CA ASP A 40 -12.89 -23.81 -9.71
C ASP A 40 -13.83 -24.58 -10.63
N ILE A 41 -14.97 -23.99 -11.01
CA ILE A 41 -16.03 -24.67 -11.74
C ILE A 41 -15.96 -24.25 -13.21
N ASP A 42 -15.89 -25.24 -14.08
CA ASP A 42 -15.96 -25.05 -15.53
C ASP A 42 -17.21 -24.22 -15.92
N PRO A 43 -17.08 -23.07 -16.59
CA PRO A 43 -18.23 -22.24 -16.98
C PRO A 43 -19.26 -22.98 -17.85
N ALA A 44 -18.85 -24.07 -18.52
CA ALA A 44 -19.75 -24.88 -19.33
C ALA A 44 -20.91 -25.48 -18.53
N PHE A 45 -20.82 -25.56 -17.20
CA PHE A 45 -21.96 -25.95 -16.34
C PHE A 45 -23.17 -25.03 -16.49
N ILE A 46 -23.00 -23.75 -16.85
CA ILE A 46 -24.10 -22.80 -17.09
C ILE A 46 -25.05 -23.29 -18.20
N LYS A 47 -24.54 -24.09 -19.15
CA LYS A 47 -25.34 -24.63 -20.26
C LYS A 47 -26.23 -25.80 -19.85
N ARG A 48 -26.11 -26.32 -18.63
CA ARG A 48 -26.87 -27.48 -18.15
C ARG A 48 -28.16 -27.04 -17.46
N PRO A 49 -29.34 -27.48 -17.92
CA PRO A 49 -30.61 -27.16 -17.26
C PRO A 49 -30.69 -27.66 -15.80
N SER A 50 -29.89 -28.68 -15.46
CA SER A 50 -29.77 -29.22 -14.11
C SER A 50 -28.81 -28.44 -13.20
N ALA A 51 -28.11 -27.42 -13.69
CA ALA A 51 -27.16 -26.65 -12.91
C ALA A 51 -27.52 -25.16 -12.84
N THR A 52 -27.51 -24.61 -11.63
CA THR A 52 -27.48 -23.17 -11.38
C THR A 52 -26.09 -22.85 -10.88
N LEU A 53 -25.27 -22.18 -11.70
CA LEU A 53 -23.94 -21.71 -11.31
C LEU A 53 -24.03 -20.25 -10.85
N VAL A 54 -23.56 -20.00 -9.64
CA VAL A 54 -23.39 -18.66 -9.05
C VAL A 54 -21.91 -18.51 -8.74
N ASP A 55 -21.22 -17.61 -9.44
CA ASP A 55 -19.83 -17.27 -9.14
C ASP A 55 -19.74 -15.96 -8.34
N MET A 56 -18.51 -15.53 -8.05
CA MET A 56 -18.23 -14.30 -7.30
C MET A 56 -18.97 -13.07 -7.83
N ASP A 57 -19.13 -12.94 -9.15
CA ASP A 57 -19.87 -11.83 -9.76
C ASP A 57 -21.38 -12.00 -9.57
N GLY A 58 -21.88 -13.25 -9.59
CA GLY A 58 -23.29 -13.60 -9.43
C GLY A 58 -23.81 -13.54 -7.98
N LEU A 59 -22.95 -13.52 -6.96
CA LEU A 59 -23.37 -13.42 -5.55
C LEU A 59 -24.02 -12.08 -5.20
N GLY A 60 -23.82 -11.07 -6.05
CA GLY A 60 -24.31 -9.72 -5.81
C GLY A 60 -23.60 -9.05 -4.64
N HIS A 61 -23.81 -7.75 -4.53
CA HIS A 61 -23.36 -6.96 -3.38
C HIS A 61 -24.59 -6.38 -2.69
N GLU A 62 -24.86 -6.77 -1.44
CA GLU A 62 -25.74 -5.96 -0.61
C GLU A 62 -25.03 -4.65 -0.29
N ALA A 63 -25.68 -3.53 -0.63
CA ALA A 63 -25.16 -2.24 -0.25
C ALA A 63 -25.17 -2.14 1.28
N LEU A 64 -23.99 -1.94 1.87
CA LEU A 64 -23.88 -1.63 3.29
C LEU A 64 -24.78 -0.43 3.64
N PRO A 65 -25.33 -0.37 4.87
CA PRO A 65 -26.16 0.75 5.30
C PRO A 65 -25.47 2.11 5.04
N ALA A 66 -26.23 3.10 4.58
CA ALA A 66 -25.68 4.39 4.14
C ALA A 66 -24.84 5.08 5.25
N ASP A 67 -25.27 4.96 6.50
CA ASP A 67 -24.54 5.49 7.65
C ASP A 67 -23.19 4.78 7.87
N PHE A 68 -23.16 3.46 7.72
CA PHE A 68 -21.94 2.68 7.85
C PHE A 68 -20.96 2.99 6.72
N MET A 69 -21.47 3.12 5.48
CA MET A 69 -20.66 3.56 4.33
C MET A 69 -20.06 4.95 4.52
N ARG A 70 -20.78 5.87 5.17
CA ARG A 70 -20.28 7.22 5.47
C ARG A 70 -19.11 7.17 6.44
N GLU A 71 -19.19 6.38 7.51
CA GLU A 71 -18.09 6.23 8.46
C GLU A 71 -16.86 5.56 7.84
N ILE A 72 -17.06 4.53 7.01
CA ILE A 72 -15.96 3.91 6.24
C ILE A 72 -15.28 4.96 5.36
N LYS A 73 -16.05 5.73 4.58
CA LYS A 73 -15.48 6.78 3.70
C LYS A 73 -14.71 7.84 4.48
N LYS A 74 -15.22 8.25 5.64
CA LYS A 74 -14.54 9.20 6.53
C LYS A 74 -13.19 8.66 7.01
N SER A 75 -13.17 7.41 7.49
CA SER A 75 -11.94 6.74 7.93
C SER A 75 -10.93 6.59 6.79
N VAL A 76 -11.37 6.12 5.62
CA VAL A 76 -10.51 5.99 4.43
C VAL A 76 -9.93 7.34 4.02
N ALA A 77 -10.73 8.40 4.00
CA ALA A 77 -10.26 9.74 3.65
C ALA A 77 -9.22 10.27 4.64
N GLU A 78 -9.45 10.08 5.95
CA GLU A 78 -8.50 10.48 6.99
C GLU A 78 -7.16 9.75 6.85
N HIS A 79 -7.19 8.42 6.71
CA HIS A 79 -5.98 7.62 6.56
C HIS A 79 -5.26 7.90 5.25
N THR A 80 -6.00 8.17 4.17
CA THR A 80 -5.42 8.59 2.88
C THR A 80 -4.70 9.92 3.01
N ARG A 81 -5.31 10.92 3.67
CA ARG A 81 -4.65 12.20 3.95
C ARG A 81 -3.36 12.01 4.74
N ARG A 82 -3.41 11.24 5.84
CA ARG A 82 -2.23 10.94 6.67
C ARG A 82 -1.13 10.23 5.89
N PHE A 83 -1.50 9.32 4.99
CA PHE A 83 -0.54 8.65 4.10
C PHE A 83 0.16 9.63 3.17
N HIS A 84 -0.57 10.56 2.57
CA HIS A 84 0.01 11.58 1.69
C HIS A 84 0.94 12.54 2.45
N GLU A 85 0.54 13.02 3.62
CA GLU A 85 1.38 13.86 4.49
C GLU A 85 2.70 13.13 4.82
N TRP A 86 2.62 11.87 5.25
CA TRP A 86 3.78 11.04 5.53
C TRP A 86 4.68 10.86 4.29
N ARG A 87 4.09 10.54 3.14
CA ARG A 87 4.82 10.31 1.87
C ARG A 87 5.57 11.57 1.43
N GLN A 88 4.94 12.74 1.49
CA GLN A 88 5.55 14.00 1.08
C GLN A 88 6.78 14.34 1.94
N ILE A 89 6.73 14.08 3.25
CA ILE A 89 7.89 14.25 4.14
C ILE A 89 8.99 13.24 3.77
N HIS A 90 8.62 11.99 3.52
CA HIS A 90 9.56 10.94 3.15
C HIS A 90 10.27 11.24 1.82
N GLU A 91 9.59 11.83 0.85
CA GLU A 91 10.19 12.30 -0.42
C GLU A 91 11.27 13.37 -0.21
N CYS A 92 11.25 14.09 0.91
CA CYS A 92 12.24 15.11 1.23
C CYS A 92 13.49 14.55 1.93
N MET A 93 13.47 13.29 2.36
CA MET A 93 14.56 12.69 3.15
C MET A 93 15.92 12.75 2.43
N PRO A 94 16.03 12.50 1.11
CA PRO A 94 17.31 12.64 0.41
C PRO A 94 17.87 14.07 0.48
N TYR A 95 17.02 15.09 0.32
CA TYR A 95 17.45 16.49 0.40
C TYR A 95 17.92 16.87 1.80
N ILE A 96 17.22 16.37 2.83
CA ILE A 96 17.61 16.58 4.23
C ILE A 96 18.99 15.94 4.50
N GLU A 97 19.22 14.72 4.03
CA GLU A 97 20.51 14.04 4.21
C GLU A 97 21.65 14.74 3.45
N ASP A 98 21.39 15.24 2.23
CA ASP A 98 22.38 16.02 1.46
C ASP A 98 22.82 17.26 2.25
N VAL A 99 21.86 18.02 2.79
CA VAL A 99 22.13 19.24 3.55
C VAL A 99 22.86 18.94 4.86
N CYS A 100 22.43 17.92 5.61
CA CYS A 100 23.11 17.49 6.84
C CYS A 100 24.54 17.03 6.55
N SER A 101 24.73 16.19 5.54
CA SER A 101 26.05 15.68 5.15
C SER A 101 26.99 16.78 4.71
N PHE A 102 26.49 17.80 4.00
CA PHE A 102 27.27 18.99 3.67
C PHE A 102 27.69 19.75 4.93
N ALA A 103 26.75 20.13 5.79
CA ALA A 103 27.05 20.90 7.00
C ALA A 103 28.05 20.17 7.92
N GLU A 104 27.93 18.85 8.03
CA GLU A 104 28.85 18.01 8.81
C GLU A 104 30.28 18.04 8.28
N ARG A 105 30.46 17.92 6.96
CA ARG A 105 31.78 17.99 6.33
C ARG A 105 32.40 19.37 6.46
N GLU A 106 31.63 20.41 6.15
CA GLU A 106 32.12 21.79 6.18
C GLU A 106 32.55 22.19 7.59
N LEU A 107 31.72 21.92 8.61
CA LEU A 107 32.08 22.29 9.97
C LEU A 107 33.29 21.50 10.48
N ALA A 108 33.41 20.21 10.14
CA ALA A 108 34.58 19.42 10.51
C ALA A 108 35.86 19.92 9.82
N HIS A 109 35.75 20.38 8.57
CA HIS A 109 36.85 20.98 7.83
C HIS A 109 37.31 22.30 8.47
N GLU A 110 36.37 23.22 8.75
CA GLU A 110 36.66 24.52 9.38
C GLU A 110 37.27 24.39 10.78
N LEU A 111 36.86 23.38 11.54
CA LEU A 111 37.42 23.10 12.87
C LEU A 111 38.76 22.34 12.81
N GLY A 112 39.17 21.87 11.63
CA GLY A 112 40.42 21.16 11.44
C GLY A 112 40.49 19.84 12.21
N CYS A 113 39.38 19.08 12.28
CA CYS A 113 39.31 17.84 13.05
C CYS A 113 40.44 16.87 12.67
N ALA A 114 41.24 16.47 13.65
CA ALA A 114 42.50 15.74 13.41
C ALA A 114 42.33 14.21 13.41
N ASP A 115 41.30 13.70 14.08
CA ASP A 115 41.03 12.28 14.20
C ASP A 115 39.55 11.92 14.00
N ALA A 116 39.29 10.61 13.88
CA ALA A 116 37.94 10.09 13.62
C ALA A 116 36.97 10.29 14.80
N GLU A 117 37.48 10.40 16.03
CA GLU A 117 36.64 10.58 17.21
C GLU A 117 36.13 12.03 17.28
N GLU A 118 37.01 13.00 17.02
CA GLU A 118 36.68 14.41 16.90
C GLU A 118 35.70 14.66 15.75
N TYR A 119 35.96 14.07 14.58
CA TYR A 119 35.03 14.13 13.44
C TYR A 119 33.65 13.59 13.80
N SER A 120 33.58 12.47 14.51
CA SER A 120 32.31 11.86 14.94
C SER A 120 31.52 12.77 15.91
N ARG A 121 32.20 13.42 16.87
CA ARG A 121 31.57 14.38 17.80
C ARG A 121 31.00 15.59 17.07
N VAL A 122 31.78 16.18 16.16
CA VAL A 122 31.34 17.33 15.35
C VAL A 122 30.16 16.92 14.46
N LYS A 123 30.25 15.78 13.78
CA LYS A 123 29.17 15.23 12.96
C LYS A 123 27.86 15.10 13.74
N ALA A 124 27.91 14.47 14.92
CA ALA A 124 26.73 14.26 15.76
C ALA A 124 26.11 15.59 16.24
N ALA A 125 26.96 16.55 16.64
CA ALA A 125 26.51 17.87 17.07
C ALA A 125 25.85 18.65 15.93
N THR A 126 26.50 18.68 14.75
CA THR A 126 25.96 19.34 13.55
C THR A 126 24.65 18.72 13.11
N ARG A 127 24.58 17.38 13.02
CA ARG A 127 23.35 16.67 12.63
C ARG A 127 22.20 16.98 13.58
N SER A 128 22.47 17.01 14.89
CA SER A 128 21.46 17.35 15.90
C SER A 128 20.90 18.77 15.71
N MET A 129 21.78 19.75 15.44
CA MET A 129 21.36 21.12 15.17
C MET A 129 20.60 21.25 13.85
N MET A 130 21.11 20.63 12.78
CA MET A 130 20.46 20.65 11.46
C MET A 130 19.09 20.00 11.50
N ASN A 131 18.93 18.87 12.17
CA ASN A 131 17.64 18.23 12.37
C ASN A 131 16.65 19.15 13.07
N LYS A 132 17.07 19.89 14.11
CA LYS A 132 16.21 20.87 14.79
C LYS A 132 15.77 21.99 13.84
N LEU A 133 16.70 22.58 13.07
CA LEU A 133 16.40 23.67 12.14
C LEU A 133 15.46 23.23 11.02
N LEU A 134 15.75 22.10 10.38
CA LEU A 134 14.96 21.57 9.27
C LEU A 134 13.58 21.13 9.76
N PHE A 135 13.49 20.48 10.94
CA PHE A 135 12.20 20.11 11.52
C PHE A 135 11.35 21.34 11.87
N SER A 136 11.93 22.35 12.51
CA SER A 136 11.23 23.60 12.83
C SER A 136 10.78 24.37 11.59
N LEU A 137 11.50 24.29 10.46
CA LEU A 137 11.06 24.85 9.19
C LEU A 137 9.73 24.21 8.76
N LYS A 138 9.68 22.87 8.72
CA LYS A 138 8.48 22.12 8.32
C LYS A 138 7.27 22.40 9.22
N GLU A 139 7.48 22.68 10.51
CA GLU A 139 6.38 23.01 11.43
C GLU A 139 5.73 24.37 11.16
N ARG A 140 6.42 25.28 10.45
CA ARG A 140 5.98 26.66 10.24
C ARG A 140 5.45 26.95 8.84
N VAL A 141 5.63 26.03 7.90
CA VAL A 141 5.24 26.20 6.50
C VAL A 141 4.44 24.98 6.03
N ASP A 142 3.66 25.14 4.96
CA ASP A 142 3.03 23.99 4.33
C ASP A 142 4.05 23.05 3.68
N ILE A 143 3.61 21.84 3.35
CA ILE A 143 4.49 20.79 2.86
C ILE A 143 5.12 21.09 1.49
N ASP A 144 4.44 21.87 0.64
CA ASP A 144 4.94 22.21 -0.68
C ASP A 144 6.09 23.23 -0.55
N MET A 145 5.88 24.27 0.27
CA MET A 145 6.92 25.23 0.64
C MET A 145 8.11 24.54 1.33
N ALA A 146 7.85 23.61 2.27
CA ALA A 146 8.92 22.86 2.94
C ALA A 146 9.77 22.08 1.92
N LYS A 147 9.13 21.41 0.96
CA LYS A 147 9.79 20.65 -0.10
C LYS A 147 10.65 21.54 -0.99
N GLU A 148 10.14 22.70 -1.38
CA GLU A 148 10.89 23.69 -2.16
C GLU A 148 12.14 24.16 -1.43
N CYS A 149 12.00 24.49 -0.13
CA CYS A 149 13.13 24.88 0.71
C CYS A 149 14.19 23.77 0.83
N TYR A 150 13.79 22.54 1.13
CA TYR A 150 14.74 21.42 1.22
C TYR A 150 15.45 21.18 -0.11
N CYS A 151 14.73 21.22 -1.22
CA CYS A 151 15.33 21.08 -2.56
C CYS A 151 16.33 22.21 -2.86
N ALA A 152 15.99 23.45 -2.53
CA ALA A 152 16.88 24.60 -2.73
C ALA A 152 18.15 24.50 -1.87
N LEU A 153 18.01 24.13 -0.59
CA LEU A 153 19.14 23.91 0.31
C LEU A 153 20.04 22.78 -0.17
N ALA A 154 19.47 21.65 -0.59
CA ALA A 154 20.24 20.52 -1.12
C ALA A 154 21.00 20.90 -2.39
N LYS A 155 20.39 21.67 -3.31
CA LYS A 155 21.09 22.20 -4.49
C LYS A 155 22.24 23.13 -4.14
N ALA A 156 22.11 23.92 -3.07
CA ALA A 156 23.19 24.79 -2.60
C ALA A 156 24.34 23.97 -1.98
N ALA A 157 24.02 22.90 -1.25
CA ALA A 157 24.97 21.97 -0.64
C ALA A 157 25.80 21.14 -1.66
N GLN A 158 25.41 21.15 -2.93
CA GLN A 158 26.12 20.47 -4.04
C GLN A 158 27.07 21.39 -4.81
N ARG A 159 27.11 22.69 -4.50
CA ARG A 159 28.00 23.68 -5.12
C ARG A 159 29.26 23.87 -4.29
#